data_AF-Q6XIK8-F1
#
_entry.id   AF-Q6XIK8-F1
#
_cell.length_a   1.000
_cell.length_b   1.000
_cell.length_c   1.000
_cell.angle_alpha   90.00
_cell.angle_beta   90.00
_cell.angle_gamma   90.00
#
_symmetry.space_group_name_H-M   'P 1'
#
loop_
_entity.id
_entity.type
_entity.pdbx_description
1 polymer ?
#
loop_
_entity_poly.entity_id
_entity_poly.type
_entity_poly.pdbx_seq_one_letter_code
_entity_poly.pdbx_strand_id
1 'polypeptide(L)'
;VAVEEANKLLSAAISRLLAASQKSSDSVLFVQTTEKDVAASRAKRDTIAASTTNPYNLAVYYGSDYPVIFNIILWFMVVFGLSLLAICYAIAAMDPGRDSIIYRMTSTRIKKDN
;
A
#
# COMPACT_ATOMS: atom_id res chain seq x y z
N VAL A 1 37.52 12.98 -49.17
CA VAL A 1 38.78 12.23 -48.91
C VAL A 1 39.33 12.54 -47.51
N ALA A 2 39.77 13.77 -47.19
CA ALA A 2 40.35 14.09 -45.88
C ALA A 2 39.43 13.85 -44.66
N VAL A 3 38.12 14.11 -44.80
CA VAL A 3 37.13 13.90 -43.72
C VAL A 3 36.95 12.40 -43.40
N GLU A 4 37.10 11.54 -44.40
CA GLU A 4 36.91 10.10 -44.27
C GLU A 4 38.10 9.43 -43.57
N GLU A 5 39.31 9.89 -43.86
CA GLU A 5 40.52 9.50 -43.13
C GLU A 5 40.48 9.97 -41.66
N ALA A 6 40.00 11.19 -41.41
CA ALA A 6 39.84 11.72 -40.04
C ALA A 6 38.86 10.88 -39.22
N ASN A 7 37.72 10.50 -39.79
CA ASN A 7 36.74 9.63 -39.13
C ASN A 7 37.31 8.23 -38.83
N LYS A 8 38.11 7.68 -39.75
CA LYS A 8 38.79 6.39 -39.55
C LYS A 8 39.81 6.44 -38.42
N LEU A 9 40.61 7.51 -38.34
CA LEU A 9 41.56 7.73 -37.26
C LEU A 9 40.86 7.92 -35.90
N LEU A 10 39.76 8.66 -35.88
CA LEU A 10 38.97 8.90 -34.68
C LEU A 10 38.32 7.62 -34.15
N SER A 11 37.73 6.82 -35.03
CA SER A 11 37.18 5.50 -34.68
C SER A 11 38.25 4.58 -34.08
N ALA A 12 39.43 4.51 -34.71
CA ALA A 12 40.54 3.69 -34.22
C ALA A 12 41.08 4.16 -32.84
N ALA A 13 41.13 5.48 -32.61
CA ALA A 13 41.54 6.03 -31.32
C ALA A 13 40.53 5.69 -30.21
N ILE A 14 39.22 5.76 -30.50
CA ILE A 14 38.17 5.43 -29.55
C ILE A 14 38.17 3.93 -29.22
N SER A 15 38.40 3.04 -30.19
CA SER A 15 38.54 1.61 -29.92
C SER A 15 39.71 1.31 -28.97
N ARG A 16 40.84 2.04 -29.12
CA ARG A 16 42.00 1.90 -28.22
C ARG A 16 41.70 2.41 -26.82
N LEU A 17 40.99 3.54 -26.71
CA LEU A 17 40.54 4.09 -25.44
C LEU A 17 39.61 3.12 -24.72
N LEU A 18 38.65 2.52 -25.43
CA LEU A 18 37.71 1.55 -24.87
C LEU A 18 38.43 0.31 -24.34
N ALA A 19 39.38 -0.24 -25.12
CA ALA A 19 40.17 -1.39 -24.71
C ALA A 19 41.05 -1.10 -23.48
N ALA A 20 41.68 0.09 -23.43
CA ALA A 20 42.45 0.52 -22.27
C ALA A 20 41.58 0.73 -21.04
N SER A 21 40.39 1.32 -21.22
CA SER A 21 39.46 1.58 -20.14
C SER A 21 38.84 0.31 -19.55
N GLN A 22 38.45 -0.64 -20.40
CA GLN A 22 37.92 -1.94 -19.95
C GLN A 22 38.98 -2.73 -19.17
N LYS A 23 40.26 -2.61 -19.55
CA LYS A 23 41.37 -3.22 -18.81
C LYS A 23 41.66 -2.53 -17.47
N SER A 24 41.27 -1.26 -17.31
CA SER A 24 41.53 -0.46 -16.12
C SER A 24 40.38 -0.47 -15.10
N SER A 25 39.15 -0.82 -15.50
CA SER A 25 37.99 -0.76 -14.61
C SER A 25 36.94 -1.80 -14.99
N ASP A 26 36.70 -2.78 -14.11
CA ASP A 26 35.68 -3.83 -14.30
C ASP A 26 34.24 -3.31 -14.23
N SER A 27 34.04 -2.07 -13.75
CA SER A 27 32.71 -1.52 -13.47
C SER A 27 32.24 -0.45 -14.46
N VAL A 28 33.00 -0.12 -15.50
CA VAL A 28 32.66 1.00 -16.39
C VAL A 28 32.46 0.53 -17.83
N LEU A 29 31.23 0.68 -18.31
CA LEU A 29 30.80 0.33 -19.66
C LEU A 29 30.64 1.61 -20.48
N PHE A 30 31.57 1.87 -21.40
CA PHE A 30 31.49 3.00 -22.31
C PHE A 30 30.80 2.57 -23.61
N VAL A 31 29.63 3.13 -23.91
CA VAL A 31 28.87 2.86 -25.14
C VAL A 31 29.04 4.04 -26.10
N GLN A 32 29.69 3.81 -27.24
CA GLN A 32 29.76 4.80 -28.31
C GLN A 32 28.48 4.69 -29.15
N THR A 33 27.62 5.70 -29.09
CA THR A 33 26.45 5.81 -29.97
C THR A 33 26.77 6.80 -31.08
N THR A 34 26.83 6.32 -32.32
CA THR A 34 27.07 7.16 -33.51
C THR A 34 25.76 7.40 -34.23
N GLU A 35 24.80 8.01 -33.54
CA GLU A 35 23.55 8.43 -34.15
C GLU A 35 23.21 9.84 -33.66
N LYS A 36 22.93 10.72 -34.63
CA LYS A 36 22.55 12.13 -34.41
C LYS A 36 21.29 12.27 -33.55
N ASP A 37 20.53 11.17 -33.40
CA ASP A 37 19.24 11.11 -32.69
C ASP A 37 19.33 10.51 -31.27
N VAL A 38 20.52 10.15 -30.78
CA VAL A 38 20.69 9.60 -29.42
C VAL A 38 20.81 10.69 -28.35
N ALA A 39 20.70 11.97 -28.74
CA ALA A 39 20.62 13.09 -27.81
C ALA A 39 19.23 13.21 -27.15
N ALA A 40 18.78 12.15 -26.44
CA ALA A 40 17.81 12.21 -25.32
C ALA A 40 17.25 10.83 -24.91
N SER A 41 17.98 9.72 -25.05
CA SER A 41 17.54 8.47 -24.41
C SER A 41 17.83 8.51 -22.90
N ARG A 42 17.13 9.41 -22.20
CA ARG A 42 17.01 9.39 -20.75
C ARG A 42 16.37 8.04 -20.42
N ALA A 43 17.06 7.18 -19.68
CA ALA A 43 16.52 5.92 -19.21
C ALA A 43 15.15 6.19 -18.58
N LYS A 44 14.08 5.88 -19.33
CA LYS A 44 12.73 6.04 -18.84
C LYS A 44 12.59 4.99 -17.74
N ARG A 45 12.47 5.45 -16.51
CA ARG A 45 12.08 4.61 -15.38
C ARG A 45 10.86 3.82 -15.83
N ASP A 46 10.92 2.49 -15.74
CA ASP A 46 9.79 1.62 -16.05
C ASP A 46 8.59 2.06 -15.21
N THR A 47 7.71 2.82 -15.85
CA THR A 47 6.42 3.18 -15.26
C THR A 47 5.52 1.99 -15.46
N ILE A 48 4.86 1.56 -14.39
CA ILE A 48 3.80 0.54 -14.41
C ILE A 48 2.90 0.81 -15.61
N ALA A 49 2.67 -0.22 -16.43
CA ALA A 49 1.88 -0.11 -17.66
C ALA A 49 0.55 0.59 -17.36
N ALA A 50 0.26 1.64 -18.13
CA ALA A 50 -0.90 2.47 -17.93
C ALA A 50 -2.17 1.61 -17.98
N SER A 51 -2.96 1.63 -16.89
CA SER A 51 -4.24 0.91 -16.85
C SER A 51 -5.17 1.42 -17.95
N THR A 52 -5.89 0.54 -18.64
CA THR A 52 -6.82 0.91 -19.73
C THR A 52 -7.85 1.96 -19.30
N THR A 53 -8.22 1.96 -18.03
CA THR A 53 -9.23 2.86 -17.46
C THR A 53 -8.66 4.23 -17.06
N ASN A 54 -7.39 4.30 -16.64
CA ASN A 54 -6.74 5.54 -16.19
C ASN A 54 -5.34 5.68 -16.81
N PRO A 55 -5.26 6.13 -18.07
CA PRO A 55 -4.01 6.20 -18.81
C PRO A 55 -3.01 7.20 -18.23
N TYR A 56 -3.49 8.21 -17.48
CA TYR A 56 -2.64 9.25 -16.89
C TYR A 56 -2.56 9.19 -15.36
N ASN A 57 -2.98 8.09 -14.73
CA ASN A 57 -2.97 7.94 -13.26
C ASN A 57 -3.60 9.15 -12.54
N LEU A 58 -4.79 9.57 -12.98
CA LEU A 58 -5.49 10.69 -12.35
C LEU A 58 -5.96 10.30 -10.95
N ALA A 59 -6.01 11.29 -10.07
CA ALA A 59 -6.57 11.12 -8.73
C ALA A 59 -8.07 10.78 -8.80
N VAL A 60 -8.53 10.00 -7.82
CA VAL A 60 -9.95 9.71 -7.64
C VAL A 60 -10.64 10.98 -7.11
N TYR A 61 -11.72 11.38 -7.77
CA TYR A 61 -12.54 12.49 -7.31
C TYR A 61 -13.48 12.02 -6.20
N TYR A 62 -13.43 12.72 -5.06
CA TYR A 62 -14.39 12.57 -3.96
C TYR A 62 -15.40 13.72 -4.00
N GLY A 63 -16.63 13.45 -3.59
CA GLY A 63 -17.66 14.48 -3.46
C GLY A 63 -17.34 15.45 -2.31
N SER A 64 -17.80 16.70 -2.42
CA SER A 64 -17.66 17.71 -1.35
C SER A 64 -18.33 17.29 -0.04
N ASP A 65 -19.31 16.39 -0.10
CA ASP A 65 -20.08 15.90 1.05
C ASP A 65 -19.42 14.72 1.76
N TYR A 66 -18.32 14.19 1.23
CA TYR A 66 -17.55 13.11 1.85
C TYR A 66 -17.26 13.31 3.35
N PRO A 67 -16.76 14.49 3.82
CA PRO A 67 -16.51 14.71 5.24
C PRO A 67 -17.78 14.62 6.10
N VAL A 68 -18.93 15.04 5.58
CA VAL A 68 -20.20 14.99 6.32
C VAL A 68 -20.68 13.54 6.45
N ILE A 69 -20.71 12.80 5.34
CA ILE A 69 -21.16 11.40 5.30
C ILE A 69 -20.27 10.53 6.19
N PHE A 70 -18.95 10.74 6.14
CA PHE A 70 -18.00 10.01 6.98
C PHE A 70 -18.29 10.19 8.47
N ASN A 71 -18.54 11.42 8.92
CA ASN A 71 -18.82 11.70 10.33
C ASN A 71 -20.13 11.07 10.80
N ILE A 72 -21.19 11.12 9.99
CA ILE A 72 -22.48 10.52 10.34
C ILE A 72 -22.32 9.00 10.53
N ILE A 73 -21.64 8.32 9.59
CA ILE A 73 -21.45 6.87 9.65
C ILE A 73 -20.52 6.51 10.83
N LEU A 74 -19.43 7.25 11.05
CA LEU A 74 -18.50 6.98 12.14
C LEU A 74 -19.20 7.07 13.50
N TRP A 75 -19.88 8.17 13.78
CA TRP A 75 -20.54 8.36 15.07
C TRP A 75 -21.75 7.46 15.26
N PHE A 76 -22.50 7.19 14.18
CA PHE A 76 -23.57 6.20 14.21
C PHE A 76 -23.06 4.82 14.62
N MET A 77 -21.96 4.34 14.03
CA MET A 77 -21.40 3.03 14.36
C MET A 77 -20.85 2.95 15.78
N VAL A 78 -20.23 4.03 16.28
CA VAL A 78 -19.74 4.10 17.67
C VAL A 78 -20.91 4.00 18.65
N VAL A 79 -21.95 4.81 18.47
CA VAL A 79 -23.13 4.80 19.35
C VAL A 79 -23.87 3.47 19.26
N PHE A 80 -24.04 2.95 18.04
CA PHE A 80 -24.70 1.67 17.81
C PHE A 80 -23.95 0.51 18.46
N GLY A 81 -22.62 0.46 18.32
CA GLY A 81 -21.78 -0.56 18.95
C GLY A 81 -21.84 -0.53 20.48
N LEU A 82 -21.77 0.67 21.08
CA LEU A 82 -21.90 0.83 22.53
C LEU A 82 -23.30 0.47 23.02
N SER A 83 -24.35 0.84 22.28
CA SER A 83 -25.73 0.47 22.60
C SER A 83 -25.92 -1.05 22.60
N LEU A 84 -25.37 -1.74 21.60
CA LEU A 84 -25.46 -3.20 21.50
C LEU A 84 -24.77 -3.88 22.69
N LEU A 85 -23.58 -3.40 23.06
CA LEU A 85 -22.84 -3.89 24.21
C LEU A 85 -23.61 -3.67 25.51
N ALA A 86 -24.19 -2.47 25.70
CA ALA A 86 -24.97 -2.14 26.87
C ALA A 86 -26.21 -3.05 27.02
N ILE A 87 -26.92 -3.32 25.91
CA ILE A 87 -28.07 -4.23 25.90
C ILE A 87 -27.65 -5.66 26.23
N CYS A 88 -26.55 -6.14 25.64
CA CYS A 88 -26.00 -7.47 25.93
C CYS A 88 -25.68 -7.62 27.43
N TYR A 89 -25.03 -6.62 28.01
CA TYR A 89 -24.72 -6.60 29.43
C TYR A 89 -25.98 -6.56 30.31
N ALA A 90 -26.97 -5.73 29.95
CA ALA A 90 -28.23 -5.63 30.67
C ALA A 90 -28.99 -6.96 30.71
N ILE A 91 -29.02 -7.69 29.59
CA ILE A 91 -29.63 -9.02 29.52
C ILE A 91 -28.83 -10.03 30.35
N ALA A 92 -27.49 -10.00 30.26
CA ALA A 92 -26.64 -10.91 31.02
C ALA A 92 -26.74 -10.72 32.54
N ALA A 93 -26.98 -9.49 33.00
CA ALA A 93 -27.12 -9.14 34.41
C ALA A 93 -28.57 -9.14 34.92
N MET A 94 -29.51 -9.66 34.13
CA MET A 94 -30.91 -9.71 34.51
C MET A 94 -31.11 -10.78 35.61
N ASP A 95 -31.36 -10.34 36.83
CA ASP A 95 -31.67 -11.23 37.96
C ASP A 95 -33.01 -11.94 37.67
N PRO A 96 -33.06 -13.28 37.61
CA PRO A 96 -34.29 -14.04 37.37
C PRO A 96 -35.32 -13.92 38.50
N GLY A 97 -35.04 -13.14 39.54
CA GLY A 97 -35.97 -12.82 40.62
C GLY A 97 -35.86 -13.83 41.75
N ARG A 98 -35.55 -13.32 42.94
CA ARG A 98 -35.33 -14.09 44.18
C ARG A 98 -36.57 -14.86 44.67
N ASP A 99 -37.75 -14.48 44.21
CA ASP A 99 -39.03 -15.12 44.57
C ASP A 99 -39.42 -16.29 43.64
N SER A 100 -38.60 -16.60 42.64
CA SER A 100 -38.85 -17.68 41.69
C SER A 100 -38.72 -19.07 42.34
N ILE A 101 -39.42 -20.08 41.77
CA ILE A 101 -39.48 -21.44 42.33
C ILE A 101 -38.10 -22.09 42.52
N ILE A 102 -37.12 -21.64 41.74
CA ILE A 102 -35.74 -22.11 41.79
C ILE A 102 -35.10 -21.81 43.15
N TYR A 103 -35.34 -20.63 43.74
CA TYR A 103 -34.75 -20.27 45.05
C TYR A 103 -35.43 -20.98 46.23
N ARG A 104 -36.72 -21.33 46.12
CA ARG A 104 -37.41 -22.18 47.12
C ARG A 104 -37.13 -23.68 46.97
N MET A 105 -36.76 -24.15 45.78
CA MET A 105 -36.40 -25.56 45.55
C MET A 105 -34.92 -25.87 45.87
N THR A 106 -34.01 -24.91 45.70
CA THR A 106 -32.57 -25.11 45.99
C THR A 106 -32.19 -24.82 47.45
N SER A 107 -33.07 -24.24 48.27
CA SER A 107 -32.85 -24.04 49.72
C SER A 107 -33.44 -25.18 50.56
N THR A 108 -33.08 -26.43 50.29
CA THR A 108 -33.31 -27.49 51.28
C THR A 108 -32.37 -27.24 52.45
N ARG A 109 -32.92 -26.65 53.52
CA ARG A 109 -32.23 -26.42 54.80
C ARG A 109 -31.51 -27.71 55.21
N ILE A 110 -30.18 -27.78 55.06
CA ILE A 110 -29.38 -28.87 55.63
C ILE A 110 -29.61 -28.80 57.14
N LYS A 111 -30.33 -29.78 57.69
CA LYS A 111 -30.39 -29.98 59.14
C LYS A 111 -28.97 -30.31 59.57
N LYS A 112 -28.35 -29.38 60.31
CA LYS A 112 -27.16 -29.66 61.09
C LYS A 112 -27.65 -30.36 62.35
N ASP A 113 -27.52 -31.68 62.36
CA ASP A 113 -27.78 -32.47 63.55
C ASP A 113 -26.67 -32.16 64.58
N ASN A 114 -27.08 -31.85 65.81
CA ASN A 114 -26.19 -31.58 66.94
C ASN A 114 -25.61 -32.88 67.50
#